data_AF-A0A969LYC9-F1
#
_entry.id   AF-A0A969LYC9-F1
#
_cell.length_a   1.000
_cell.length_b   1.000
_cell.length_c   1.000
_cell.angle_alpha   90.00
_cell.angle_beta   90.00
_cell.angle_gamma   90.00
#
_symmetry.space_group_name_H-M   'P 1'
#
loop_
_entity.id
_entity.type
_entity.pdbx_description
1 polymer ?
#
loop_
_entity_poly.entity_id
_entity_poly.type
_entity_poly.pdbx_seq_one_letter_code
_entity_poly.pdbx_strand_id
1 'polypeptide(L)'
;MRKDNLSSEDINPGQELKKVLENLYPLNQEELSFVGEIDRSFKEDGKLVEIFYQSTINYLIRRLINTTEYLKREHESSELQNKLFITKLRNFFQQETWIDDENIERLISILQLCIDEKRRKRKSKKKDLIKNRIEILCYVCGKSLEEDKVEVEHMWPKSMGGITLSSNLKVCCSECNKNKEQYIDASDFHYEQISLGTRKSDDSFEREFRGVYKVALSAKSDYSCSLCGQPVEVVGRLNFVQRNPNDSWHFLNIDGICNSCISLGDQNGD
;
A
#
# COMPACT_ATOMS: atom_id res chain seq x y z
N MET A 1 -27.40 5.60 -19.04
CA MET A 1 -26.40 6.49 -18.39
C MET A 1 -26.79 6.66 -16.94
N ARG A 2 -26.23 5.86 -16.03
CA ARG A 2 -26.36 6.10 -14.59
C ARG A 2 -25.29 7.12 -14.22
N LYS A 3 -25.73 8.27 -13.71
CA LYS A 3 -24.82 9.24 -13.08
C LYS A 3 -24.45 8.64 -11.73
N ASP A 4 -23.23 8.15 -11.61
CA ASP A 4 -22.64 7.79 -10.32
C ASP A 4 -22.38 9.09 -9.56
N ASN A 5 -23.34 9.49 -8.73
CA ASN A 5 -23.09 10.43 -7.65
C ASN A 5 -22.28 9.67 -6.59
N LEU A 6 -20.94 9.66 -6.71
CA LEU A 6 -20.10 9.38 -5.56
C LEU A 6 -20.35 10.52 -4.54
N SER A 7 -21.04 10.20 -3.45
CA SER A 7 -21.13 11.13 -2.33
C SER A 7 -19.73 11.32 -1.74
N SER A 8 -19.46 12.52 -1.22
CA SER A 8 -18.20 12.88 -0.56
C SER A 8 -17.87 12.05 0.70
N GLU A 9 -18.68 11.04 1.04
CA GLU A 9 -18.56 10.20 2.23
C GLU A 9 -17.68 8.95 2.04
N ASP A 10 -17.30 8.61 0.80
CA ASP A 10 -16.47 7.44 0.48
C ASP A 10 -14.99 7.76 0.23
N ILE A 11 -14.60 9.03 0.34
CA ILE A 11 -13.25 9.48 0.09
C ILE A 11 -12.35 9.12 1.27
N ASN A 12 -11.29 8.35 1.01
CA ASN A 12 -10.31 7.98 2.03
C ASN A 12 -9.32 9.14 2.27
N PRO A 13 -9.28 9.73 3.50
CA PRO A 13 -8.42 10.87 3.78
C PRO A 13 -6.93 10.61 3.53
N GLY A 14 -6.46 9.40 3.80
CA GLY A 14 -5.06 9.04 3.55
C GLY A 14 -4.73 9.03 2.05
N GLN A 15 -5.65 8.52 1.21
CA GLN A 15 -5.48 8.57 -0.24
C GLN A 15 -5.54 10.01 -0.77
N GLU A 16 -6.41 10.86 -0.23
CA GLU A 16 -6.42 12.29 -0.59
C GLU A 16 -5.14 12.99 -0.17
N LEU A 17 -4.60 12.69 1.02
CA LEU A 17 -3.31 13.20 1.46
C LEU A 17 -2.21 12.81 0.48
N LYS A 18 -2.18 11.54 0.05
CA LYS A 18 -1.25 11.06 -0.97
C LYS A 18 -1.35 11.87 -2.26
N LYS A 19 -2.56 12.04 -2.80
CA LYS A 19 -2.80 12.83 -4.01
C LYS A 19 -2.33 14.28 -3.89
N VAL A 20 -2.55 14.92 -2.73
CA VAL A 20 -2.07 16.30 -2.51
C VAL A 20 -0.55 16.35 -2.54
N LEU A 21 0.13 15.40 -1.88
CA LEU A 21 1.58 15.33 -1.88
C LEU A 21 2.15 15.00 -3.27
N GLU A 22 1.50 14.12 -4.03
CA GLU A 22 1.90 13.80 -5.40
C GLU A 22 1.73 15.01 -6.35
N ASN A 23 0.71 15.85 -6.14
CA ASN A 23 0.54 17.08 -6.91
C ASN A 23 1.56 18.16 -6.51
N LEU A 24 1.92 18.24 -5.22
CA LEU A 24 2.95 19.16 -4.72
C LEU A 24 4.35 18.79 -5.21
N TYR A 25 4.60 17.48 -5.30
CA TYR A 25 5.90 16.92 -5.67
C TYR A 25 5.67 15.90 -6.79
N PRO A 26 5.43 16.34 -8.03
CA PRO A 26 5.16 15.42 -9.13
C PRO A 26 6.41 14.60 -9.48
N LEU A 27 6.19 13.34 -9.86
CA LEU A 27 7.25 12.49 -10.38
C LEU A 27 7.70 13.01 -11.75
N ASN A 28 8.87 13.64 -11.80
CA ASN A 28 9.49 14.06 -13.06
C ASN A 28 10.39 12.93 -13.60
N GLN A 29 9.89 12.15 -14.56
CA GLN A 29 10.66 11.06 -15.17
C GLN A 29 11.79 11.56 -16.10
N GLU A 30 11.77 12.83 -16.51
CA GLU A 30 12.70 13.38 -17.50
C GLU A 30 14.02 13.90 -16.89
N GLU A 31 14.12 14.02 -15.56
CA GLU A 31 15.32 14.55 -14.93
C GLU A 31 16.44 13.51 -14.77
N LEU A 32 17.67 13.95 -15.05
CA LEU A 32 18.95 13.28 -14.71
C LEU A 32 19.15 13.23 -13.18
N SER A 33 18.19 12.68 -12.45
CA SER A 33 18.36 12.40 -11.03
C SER A 33 19.36 11.25 -10.84
N PHE A 34 20.08 11.24 -9.72
CA PHE A 34 20.99 10.15 -9.39
C PHE A 34 20.26 8.79 -9.36
N VAL A 35 19.00 8.77 -8.91
CA VAL A 35 18.17 7.56 -8.92
C VAL A 35 17.87 7.11 -10.35
N GLY A 36 17.56 8.05 -11.24
CA GLY A 36 17.35 7.75 -12.66
C GLY A 36 18.61 7.24 -13.36
N GLU A 37 19.80 7.70 -12.97
CA GLU A 37 21.07 7.16 -13.46
C GLU A 37 21.30 5.71 -12.98
N ILE A 38 21.01 5.42 -11.71
CA ILE A 38 21.09 4.06 -11.17
C ILE A 38 20.08 3.15 -11.88
N ASP A 39 18.82 3.57 -11.99
CA ASP A 39 17.75 2.82 -12.67
C ASP A 39 18.15 2.43 -14.10
N ARG A 40 18.66 3.39 -14.89
CA ARG A 40 19.18 3.12 -16.24
C ARG A 40 20.37 2.17 -16.25
N SER A 41 21.27 2.29 -15.27
CA SER A 41 22.45 1.42 -15.15
C SER A 41 22.07 -0.04 -14.91
N PHE A 42 20.96 -0.28 -14.20
CA PHE A 42 20.41 -1.62 -13.95
C PHE A 42 19.29 -2.02 -14.92
N LYS A 43 18.97 -1.19 -15.93
CA LYS A 43 17.93 -1.45 -16.94
C LYS A 43 16.56 -1.75 -16.32
N GLU A 44 16.16 -0.95 -15.33
CA GLU A 44 14.90 -1.16 -14.61
C GLU A 44 13.70 -0.39 -15.17
N ASP A 45 13.88 0.30 -16.30
CA ASP A 45 12.83 0.97 -17.07
C ASP A 45 11.98 1.94 -16.21
N GLY A 46 12.61 2.66 -15.28
CA GLY A 46 11.97 3.63 -14.39
C GLY A 46 11.33 3.04 -13.14
N LYS A 47 11.31 1.70 -12.98
CA LYS A 47 10.67 1.04 -11.83
C LYS A 47 11.34 1.40 -10.50
N LEU A 48 12.67 1.55 -10.48
CA LEU A 48 13.40 1.95 -9.27
C LEU A 48 13.08 3.41 -8.92
N VAL A 49 13.02 4.29 -9.92
CA VAL A 49 12.62 5.70 -9.75
C VAL A 49 11.21 5.80 -9.16
N GLU A 50 10.26 5.03 -9.69
CA GLU A 50 8.88 4.99 -9.21
C GLU A 50 8.79 4.52 -7.75
N ILE A 51 9.49 3.45 -7.38
CA ILE A 51 9.51 2.94 -6.01
C ILE A 51 10.14 3.96 -5.05
N PHE A 52 11.25 4.59 -5.43
CA PHE A 52 11.89 5.63 -4.61
C PHE A 52 10.96 6.82 -4.38
N TYR A 53 10.26 7.25 -5.42
CA TYR A 53 9.28 8.31 -5.34
C TYR A 53 8.12 7.93 -4.40
N GLN A 54 7.50 6.78 -4.64
CA GLN A 54 6.34 6.32 -3.86
C GLN A 54 6.69 6.07 -2.39
N SER A 55 7.85 5.47 -2.10
CA SER A 55 8.35 5.30 -0.73
C SER A 55 8.58 6.63 -0.02
N THR A 56 9.09 7.65 -0.74
CA THR A 56 9.27 8.99 -0.21
C THR A 56 7.93 9.66 0.12
N ILE A 57 6.94 9.55 -0.78
CA ILE A 57 5.58 10.04 -0.53
C ILE A 57 4.96 9.34 0.69
N ASN A 58 5.08 8.01 0.79
CA ASN A 58 4.58 7.23 1.93
C ASN A 58 5.26 7.62 3.26
N TYR A 59 6.57 7.89 3.24
CA TYR A 59 7.27 8.45 4.39
C TYR A 59 6.71 9.82 4.80
N LEU A 60 6.46 10.72 3.85
CA LEU A 60 5.90 12.04 4.12
C LEU A 60 4.48 11.95 4.72
N ILE A 61 3.62 11.08 4.18
CA ILE A 61 2.29 10.78 4.75
C ILE A 61 2.41 10.39 6.22
N ARG A 62 3.29 9.42 6.51
CA ARG A 62 3.50 8.89 7.86
C ARG A 62 4.02 9.96 8.81
N ARG A 63 5.00 10.75 8.37
CA ARG A 63 5.55 11.88 9.14
C ARG A 63 4.47 12.88 9.48
N LEU A 64 3.70 13.34 8.48
CA LEU A 64 2.67 14.37 8.68
C LEU A 64 1.55 13.89 9.60
N ILE A 65 1.05 12.66 9.43
CA ILE A 65 0.01 12.09 10.30
C ILE A 65 0.53 11.95 11.74
N ASN A 66 1.75 11.44 11.93
CA ASN A 66 2.32 11.25 13.26
C ASN A 66 2.64 12.58 13.96
N THR A 67 3.17 13.57 13.25
CA THR A 67 3.38 14.92 13.78
C THR A 67 2.06 15.55 14.19
N THR A 68 1.03 15.41 13.36
CA THR A 68 -0.29 15.95 13.67
C THR A 68 -0.88 15.25 14.91
N GLU A 69 -0.71 13.94 15.04
CA GLU A 69 -1.17 13.20 16.23
C GLU A 69 -0.40 13.60 17.49
N TYR A 70 0.93 13.80 17.39
CA TYR A 70 1.77 14.31 18.46
C TYR A 70 1.25 15.67 18.97
N LEU A 71 1.06 16.63 18.07
CA LEU A 71 0.55 17.97 18.40
C LEU A 71 -0.87 17.93 18.97
N LYS A 72 -1.73 17.02 18.50
CA LYS A 72 -3.09 16.87 19.04
C LYS A 72 -3.08 16.35 20.48
N ARG A 73 -2.20 15.40 20.80
CA ARG A 73 -2.07 14.83 22.16
C ARG A 73 -1.59 15.86 23.19
N GLU A 74 -0.74 16.81 22.79
CA GLU A 74 -0.30 17.89 23.69
C GLU A 74 -1.42 18.88 24.07
N HIS A 75 -2.58 18.82 23.40
CA HIS A 75 -3.64 19.84 23.46
C HIS A 75 -5.07 19.23 23.56
N GLU A 76 -5.21 18.07 24.22
CA GLU A 76 -6.43 17.26 24.19
C GLU A 76 -7.52 17.59 25.25
N SER A 77 -7.35 18.64 26.06
CA SER A 77 -8.15 18.87 27.29
C SER A 77 -9.23 19.97 27.25
N SER A 78 -9.39 20.76 26.16
CA SER A 78 -10.56 21.66 26.00
C SER A 78 -10.77 22.20 24.57
N GLU A 79 -11.92 22.83 24.28
CA GLU A 79 -12.20 23.47 22.98
C GLU A 79 -11.22 24.62 22.66
N LEU A 80 -10.77 25.35 23.68
CA LEU A 80 -9.70 26.34 23.56
C LEU A 80 -8.39 25.68 23.07
N GLN A 81 -8.14 24.44 23.47
CA GLN A 81 -6.96 23.69 23.05
C GLN A 81 -7.08 23.12 21.64
N ASN A 82 -8.29 22.87 21.11
CA ASN A 82 -8.47 22.55 19.69
C ASN A 82 -8.02 23.70 18.77
N LYS A 83 -8.39 24.95 19.12
CA LYS A 83 -7.91 26.13 18.38
C LYS A 83 -6.37 26.24 18.47
N LEU A 84 -5.81 25.99 19.65
CA LEU A 84 -4.37 25.99 19.85
C LEU A 84 -3.66 24.91 19.02
N PHE A 85 -4.22 23.70 18.93
CA PHE A 85 -3.71 22.61 18.09
C PHE A 85 -3.60 23.02 16.62
N ILE A 86 -4.66 23.61 16.04
CA ILE A 86 -4.65 24.05 14.64
C ILE A 86 -3.60 25.14 14.42
N THR A 87 -3.48 26.09 15.34
CA THR A 87 -2.42 27.12 15.28
C THR A 87 -1.03 26.50 15.34
N LYS A 88 -0.81 25.49 16.20
CA LYS A 88 0.48 24.81 16.32
C LYS A 88 0.82 23.99 15.07
N LEU A 89 -0.16 23.31 14.49
CA LEU A 89 0.01 22.56 13.25
C LEU A 89 0.33 23.50 12.08
N ARG A 90 -0.34 24.65 11.99
CA ARG A 90 -0.02 25.68 11.00
C ARG A 90 1.40 26.21 11.18
N ASN A 91 1.80 26.53 12.40
CA ASN A 91 3.15 26.98 12.70
C ASN A 91 4.20 25.94 12.30
N PHE A 92 3.95 24.64 12.55
CA PHE A 92 4.83 23.56 12.09
C PHE A 92 5.03 23.64 10.57
N PHE A 93 3.96 23.76 9.79
CA PHE A 93 4.10 23.89 8.34
C PHE A 93 4.89 25.14 7.92
N GLN A 94 4.56 26.29 8.50
CA GLN A 94 5.19 27.57 8.14
C GLN A 94 6.67 27.67 8.54
N GLN A 95 7.10 26.93 9.56
CA GLN A 95 8.46 27.01 10.10
C GLN A 95 9.35 25.83 9.67
N GLU A 96 8.77 24.65 9.48
CA GLU A 96 9.51 23.40 9.26
C GLU A 96 9.37 22.85 7.83
N THR A 97 8.65 23.55 6.95
CA THR A 97 8.44 23.17 5.54
C THR A 97 8.50 24.38 4.61
N TRP A 98 8.62 24.13 3.30
CA TRP A 98 8.52 25.15 2.24
C TRP A 98 7.20 25.06 1.47
N ILE A 99 6.13 24.62 2.13
CA ILE A 99 4.79 24.52 1.52
C ILE A 99 4.10 25.88 1.62
N ASP A 100 3.44 26.32 0.54
CA ASP A 100 2.70 27.58 0.51
C ASP A 100 1.41 27.54 1.34
N ASP A 101 0.90 28.71 1.75
CA ASP A 101 -0.25 28.84 2.64
C ASP A 101 -1.54 28.18 2.11
N GLU A 102 -1.76 28.17 0.78
CA GLU A 102 -2.95 27.52 0.18
C GLU A 102 -2.90 26.01 0.41
N ASN A 103 -1.75 25.40 0.15
CA ASN A 103 -1.55 23.98 0.37
C ASN A 103 -1.51 23.61 1.87
N ILE A 104 -1.02 24.51 2.73
CA ILE A 104 -1.04 24.32 4.20
C ILE A 104 -2.47 24.11 4.71
N GLU A 105 -3.41 25.00 4.37
CA GLU A 105 -4.80 24.88 4.89
C GLU A 105 -5.50 23.61 4.38
N ARG A 106 -5.23 23.23 3.13
CA ARG A 106 -5.72 21.98 2.56
C ARG A 106 -5.16 20.76 3.31
N LEU A 107 -3.85 20.74 3.57
CA LEU A 107 -3.19 19.65 4.32
C LEU A 107 -3.72 19.57 5.75
N ILE A 108 -3.88 20.69 6.44
CA ILE A 108 -4.43 20.75 7.81
C ILE A 108 -5.83 20.12 7.87
N SER A 109 -6.67 20.40 6.87
CA SER A 109 -8.03 19.85 6.79
C SER A 109 -8.01 18.33 6.59
N ILE A 110 -7.19 17.83 5.67
CA ILE A 110 -7.07 16.39 5.41
C ILE A 110 -6.46 15.65 6.61
N LEU A 111 -5.43 16.20 7.25
CA LEU A 111 -4.75 15.57 8.38
C LEU A 111 -5.66 15.42 9.60
N GLN A 112 -6.57 16.38 9.83
CA GLN A 112 -7.61 16.24 10.84
C GLN A 112 -8.51 15.04 10.56
N LEU A 113 -8.97 14.88 9.32
CA LEU A 113 -9.78 13.73 8.90
C LEU A 113 -9.02 12.40 9.07
N CYS A 114 -7.73 12.36 8.72
CA CYS A 114 -6.88 11.18 8.91
C CYS A 114 -6.83 10.74 10.38
N ILE A 115 -6.63 11.69 11.31
CA ILE A 115 -6.56 11.37 12.75
C ILE A 115 -7.93 10.97 13.29
N ASP A 116 -8.98 11.64 12.86
CA ASP A 116 -10.33 11.33 13.31
C ASP A 116 -10.73 9.91 12.88
N GLU A 117 -10.44 9.49 11.64
CA GLU A 117 -10.64 8.12 11.20
C GLU A 117 -9.74 7.11 11.93
N LYS A 118 -8.47 7.45 12.20
CA LYS A 118 -7.56 6.62 13.02
C LYS A 118 -8.16 6.32 14.40
N ARG A 119 -8.76 7.32 15.04
CA ARG A 119 -9.39 7.22 16.37
C ARG A 119 -10.79 6.60 16.35
N ARG A 120 -11.48 6.68 15.22
CA ARG A 120 -12.87 6.22 15.09
C ARG A 120 -12.99 4.72 15.38
N LYS A 121 -13.81 4.35 16.36
CA LYS A 121 -14.17 2.95 16.62
C LYS A 121 -15.38 2.60 15.75
N ARG A 122 -15.28 1.60 14.88
CA ARG A 122 -16.43 1.06 14.12
C ARG A 122 -16.63 -0.42 14.47
N LYS A 123 -17.88 -0.88 14.36
CA LYS A 123 -18.20 -2.31 14.54
C LYS A 123 -17.56 -3.13 13.42
N SER A 124 -17.25 -4.39 13.72
CA SER A 124 -16.73 -5.33 12.72
C SER A 124 -17.72 -5.47 11.55
N LYS A 125 -17.20 -5.32 10.33
CA LYS A 125 -17.94 -5.57 9.07
C LYS A 125 -17.71 -6.98 8.52
N LYS A 126 -17.14 -7.90 9.32
CA LYS A 126 -16.77 -9.25 8.87
C LYS A 126 -17.93 -9.99 8.21
N LYS A 127 -19.09 -10.03 8.88
CA LYS A 127 -20.29 -10.71 8.36
C LYS A 127 -20.75 -10.14 7.02
N ASP A 128 -20.70 -8.83 6.85
CA ASP A 128 -21.14 -8.16 5.62
C ASP A 128 -20.21 -8.48 4.44
N LEU A 129 -18.90 -8.61 4.68
CA LEU A 129 -17.89 -8.87 3.64
C LEU A 129 -17.94 -10.30 3.09
N ILE A 130 -18.29 -11.28 3.93
CA ILE A 130 -18.35 -12.70 3.55
C ILE A 130 -19.76 -13.16 3.16
N LYS A 131 -20.78 -12.35 3.43
CA LYS A 131 -22.18 -12.70 3.15
C LYS A 131 -22.37 -13.07 1.68
N ASN A 132 -23.02 -14.21 1.45
CA ASN A 132 -23.37 -14.74 0.12
C ASN A 132 -22.16 -15.06 -0.78
N ARG A 133 -20.93 -15.17 -0.25
CA ARG A 133 -19.79 -15.66 -1.02
C ARG A 133 -19.80 -17.20 -1.04
N ILE A 134 -19.72 -17.77 -2.24
CA ILE A 134 -19.60 -19.23 -2.43
C ILE A 134 -18.20 -19.70 -1.98
N GLU A 135 -17.19 -18.89 -2.26
CA GLU A 135 -15.82 -19.10 -1.80
C GLU A 135 -15.24 -17.79 -1.26
N ILE A 136 -14.47 -17.88 -0.18
CA ILE A 136 -13.81 -16.74 0.44
C ILE A 136 -12.31 -16.86 0.19
N LEU A 137 -11.79 -16.08 -0.74
CA LEU A 137 -10.37 -16.03 -1.04
C LEU A 137 -9.70 -14.89 -0.27
N CYS A 138 -8.50 -15.14 0.25
CA CYS A 138 -7.64 -14.09 0.78
C CYS A 138 -7.27 -13.12 -0.36
N TYR A 139 -7.58 -11.83 -0.20
CA TYR A 139 -7.30 -10.82 -1.24
C TYR A 139 -5.81 -10.59 -1.49
N VAL A 140 -4.92 -11.08 -0.62
CA VAL A 140 -3.46 -10.91 -0.75
C VAL A 140 -2.80 -12.11 -1.44
N CYS A 141 -3.15 -13.32 -1.01
CA CYS A 141 -2.47 -14.55 -1.47
C CYS A 141 -3.35 -15.50 -2.27
N GLY A 142 -4.66 -15.22 -2.41
CA GLY A 142 -5.60 -16.07 -3.16
C GLY A 142 -5.88 -17.44 -2.53
N LYS A 143 -5.49 -17.67 -1.27
CA LYS A 143 -5.83 -18.92 -0.54
C LYS A 143 -7.30 -18.89 -0.12
N SER A 144 -7.99 -20.02 -0.32
CA SER A 144 -9.35 -20.27 0.19
C SER A 144 -9.38 -20.30 1.72
N LEU A 145 -10.36 -19.63 2.31
CA LEU A 145 -10.50 -19.40 3.74
C LEU A 145 -11.83 -19.96 4.24
N GLU A 146 -11.78 -20.58 5.42
CA GLU A 146 -12.98 -20.88 6.22
C GLU A 146 -13.48 -19.60 6.90
N GLU A 147 -14.79 -19.46 7.09
CA GLU A 147 -15.41 -18.24 7.64
C GLU A 147 -14.85 -17.82 9.01
N ASP A 148 -14.50 -18.78 9.86
CA ASP A 148 -13.94 -18.56 11.19
C ASP A 148 -12.50 -18.01 11.14
N LYS A 149 -11.71 -18.40 10.13
CA LYS A 149 -10.31 -18.01 9.92
C LYS A 149 -10.11 -16.70 9.13
N VAL A 150 -11.20 -16.06 8.70
CA VAL A 150 -11.15 -14.78 7.97
C VAL A 150 -10.83 -13.61 8.92
N GLU A 151 -9.83 -12.82 8.54
CA GLU A 151 -9.56 -11.50 9.11
C GLU A 151 -10.11 -10.40 8.20
N VAL A 152 -10.50 -9.27 8.80
CA VAL A 152 -10.86 -8.06 8.07
C VAL A 152 -9.66 -7.14 8.06
N GLU A 153 -9.21 -6.76 6.88
CA GLU A 153 -8.04 -5.91 6.69
C GLU A 153 -8.39 -4.65 5.90
N HIS A 154 -7.75 -3.55 6.26
CA HIS A 154 -7.86 -2.30 5.52
C HIS A 154 -6.86 -2.30 4.35
N MET A 155 -7.34 -2.07 3.13
CA MET A 155 -6.45 -1.92 1.97
C MET A 155 -5.48 -0.76 2.21
N TRP A 156 -6.04 0.42 2.49
CA TRP A 156 -5.29 1.55 3.03
C TRP A 156 -5.30 1.51 4.57
N PRO A 157 -4.13 1.38 5.25
CA PRO A 157 -4.06 1.20 6.68
C PRO A 157 -4.78 2.29 7.48
N LYS A 158 -5.50 1.88 8.51
CA LYS A 158 -6.21 2.81 9.41
C LYS A 158 -5.26 3.80 10.07
N SER A 159 -4.04 3.38 10.42
CA SER A 159 -3.03 4.27 11.02
C SER A 159 -2.59 5.39 10.08
N MET A 160 -2.77 5.22 8.77
CA MET A 160 -2.42 6.16 7.71
C MET A 160 -3.65 6.92 7.18
N GLY A 161 -4.75 6.98 7.94
CA GLY A 161 -5.97 7.70 7.55
C GLY A 161 -7.00 6.86 6.78
N GLY A 162 -6.85 5.53 6.79
CA GLY A 162 -7.77 4.62 6.11
C GLY A 162 -9.16 4.56 6.73
N ILE A 163 -10.19 4.73 5.90
CA ILE A 163 -11.60 4.66 6.31
C ILE A 163 -12.03 3.23 6.60
N THR A 164 -12.96 3.05 7.54
CA THR A 164 -13.54 1.73 7.84
C THR A 164 -14.88 1.54 7.09
N LEU A 165 -14.82 1.55 5.75
CA LEU A 165 -15.93 1.31 4.82
C LEU A 165 -15.63 0.13 3.89
N SER A 166 -16.65 -0.49 3.29
CA SER A 166 -16.48 -1.64 2.40
C SER A 166 -15.57 -1.35 1.20
N SER A 167 -15.51 -0.08 0.76
CA SER A 167 -14.57 0.40 -0.26
C SER A 167 -13.10 0.26 0.12
N ASN A 168 -12.77 0.19 1.41
CA ASN A 168 -11.40 0.08 1.92
C ASN A 168 -11.17 -1.21 2.74
N LEU A 169 -12.16 -2.10 2.85
CA LEU A 169 -12.06 -3.33 3.64
C LEU A 169 -12.09 -4.57 2.75
N LYS A 170 -11.16 -5.49 3.01
CA LYS A 170 -11.06 -6.79 2.34
C LYS A 170 -10.94 -7.90 3.37
N VAL A 171 -11.05 -9.14 2.89
CA VAL A 171 -10.88 -10.36 3.70
C VAL A 171 -9.53 -11.00 3.41
N CYS A 172 -8.77 -11.34 4.45
CA CYS A 172 -7.49 -12.02 4.30
C CYS A 172 -7.27 -13.10 5.36
N CYS A 173 -6.23 -13.92 5.18
CA CYS A 173 -5.79 -14.83 6.22
C CYS A 173 -4.96 -14.09 7.28
N SER A 174 -4.91 -14.66 8.49
CA SER A 174 -4.14 -14.10 9.61
C SER A 174 -2.65 -13.88 9.30
N GLU A 175 -2.05 -14.75 8.51
CA GLU A 175 -0.64 -14.62 8.09
C GLU A 175 -0.42 -13.41 7.18
N CYS A 176 -1.26 -13.23 6.15
CA CYS A 176 -1.18 -12.06 5.27
C CYS A 176 -1.49 -10.77 6.02
N ASN A 177 -2.51 -10.79 6.91
CA ASN A 177 -2.84 -9.65 7.75
C ASN A 177 -1.65 -9.23 8.63
N LYS A 178 -1.02 -10.20 9.28
CA LYS A 178 0.16 -9.96 10.13
C LYS A 178 1.33 -9.40 9.33
N ASN A 179 1.60 -9.93 8.13
CA ASN A 179 2.73 -9.52 7.31
C ASN A 179 2.52 -8.20 6.56
N LYS A 180 1.26 -7.80 6.27
CA LYS A 180 0.94 -6.50 5.65
C LYS A 180 1.08 -5.34 6.65
N GLU A 181 0.93 -5.61 7.94
CA GLU A 181 1.09 -4.64 9.03
C GLU A 181 0.35 -3.31 8.78
N GLN A 182 1.09 -2.22 8.58
CA GLN A 182 0.58 -0.88 8.30
C GLN A 182 1.19 -0.32 7.02
N TYR A 183 1.57 -1.21 6.09
CA TYR A 183 2.11 -0.83 4.79
C TYR A 183 0.99 -0.34 3.87
N ILE A 184 1.21 0.81 3.22
CA ILE A 184 0.28 1.45 2.28
C ILE A 184 0.24 0.69 0.96
N ASP A 185 1.41 0.45 0.38
CA ASP A 185 1.61 -0.23 -0.90
C ASP A 185 2.99 -0.92 -0.91
N ALA A 186 3.38 -1.48 -2.05
CA ALA A 186 4.62 -2.22 -2.21
C ALA A 186 5.89 -1.41 -1.88
N SER A 187 5.88 -0.10 -2.12
CA SER A 187 7.02 0.79 -1.89
C SER A 187 7.24 1.13 -0.41
N ASP A 188 6.26 0.85 0.43
CA ASP A 188 6.34 1.07 1.89
C ASP A 188 7.08 -0.09 2.58
N PHE A 189 7.22 -1.25 1.91
CA PHE A 189 8.00 -2.39 2.41
C PHE A 189 9.52 -2.16 2.25
N HIS A 190 10.30 -2.89 3.05
CA HIS A 190 11.76 -3.01 2.89
C HIS A 190 12.14 -3.84 1.65
N TYR A 191 11.84 -3.33 0.46
CA TYR A 191 12.09 -4.01 -0.81
C TYR A 191 13.57 -4.32 -1.03
N GLU A 192 14.47 -3.54 -0.44
CA GLU A 192 15.93 -3.76 -0.44
C GLU A 192 16.34 -5.07 0.25
N GLN A 193 15.52 -5.59 1.17
CA GLN A 193 15.76 -6.87 1.85
C GLN A 193 15.30 -8.08 1.02
N ILE A 194 14.53 -7.84 -0.05
CA ILE A 194 14.08 -8.86 -0.98
C ILE A 194 15.14 -8.99 -2.07
N SER A 195 16.25 -9.62 -1.70
CA SER A 195 17.39 -9.94 -2.58
C SER A 195 17.99 -11.25 -2.09
N LEU A 196 17.49 -12.37 -2.61
CA LEU A 196 17.81 -13.70 -2.10
C LEU A 196 19.05 -14.28 -2.78
N GLY A 197 19.91 -14.93 -1.98
CA GLY A 197 21.10 -15.63 -2.46
C GLY A 197 20.82 -17.07 -2.90
N THR A 198 19.71 -17.66 -2.45
CA THR A 198 19.33 -19.04 -2.77
C THR A 198 18.55 -19.15 -4.08
N ARG A 199 18.67 -20.30 -4.74
CA ARG A 199 17.85 -20.69 -5.88
C ARG A 199 16.57 -21.33 -5.39
N LYS A 200 15.51 -21.29 -6.21
CA LYS A 200 14.22 -21.94 -5.89
C LYS A 200 14.33 -23.45 -5.65
N SER A 201 15.34 -24.10 -6.23
CA SER A 201 15.65 -25.52 -6.02
C SER A 201 16.29 -25.84 -4.67
N ASP A 202 16.78 -24.84 -3.95
CA ASP A 202 17.53 -25.04 -2.72
C ASP A 202 16.57 -25.26 -1.55
N ASP A 203 16.86 -26.23 -0.69
CA ASP A 203 16.04 -26.54 0.50
C ASP A 203 15.86 -25.33 1.44
N SER A 204 16.83 -24.39 1.41
CA SER A 204 16.81 -23.17 2.21
C SER A 204 15.93 -22.05 1.65
N PHE A 205 15.45 -22.15 0.40
CA PHE A 205 14.77 -21.06 -0.29
C PHE A 205 13.52 -20.58 0.45
N GLU A 206 12.63 -21.48 0.85
CA GLU A 206 11.39 -21.11 1.55
C GLU A 206 11.63 -20.47 2.92
N ARG A 207 12.79 -20.73 3.54
CA ARG A 207 13.19 -20.06 4.79
C ARG A 207 13.70 -18.64 4.53
N GLU A 208 14.34 -18.41 3.40
CA GLU A 208 14.79 -17.08 2.97
C GLU A 208 13.62 -16.24 2.41
N PHE A 209 12.72 -16.88 1.67
CA PHE A 209 11.57 -16.27 1.00
C PHE A 209 10.37 -16.11 1.94
N ARG A 210 10.54 -15.19 2.90
CA ARG A 210 9.61 -14.95 4.01
C ARG A 210 8.22 -14.50 3.55
N GLY A 211 7.22 -14.74 4.40
CA GLY A 211 5.83 -14.34 4.14
C GLY A 211 5.65 -12.83 3.86
N VAL A 212 6.41 -11.96 4.55
CA VAL A 212 6.40 -10.51 4.29
C VAL A 212 6.86 -10.16 2.87
N TYR A 213 7.82 -10.90 2.31
CA TYR A 213 8.27 -10.69 0.93
C TYR A 213 7.19 -11.11 -0.07
N LYS A 214 6.48 -12.20 0.21
CA LYS A 214 5.34 -12.65 -0.61
C LYS A 214 4.22 -11.60 -0.61
N VAL A 215 3.93 -10.98 0.54
CA VAL A 215 2.94 -9.88 0.62
C VAL A 215 3.41 -8.64 -0.14
N ALA A 216 4.67 -8.25 0.01
CA ALA A 216 5.25 -7.11 -0.72
C ALA A 216 5.18 -7.31 -2.24
N LEU A 217 5.50 -8.51 -2.72
CA LEU A 217 5.44 -8.86 -4.13
C LEU A 217 4.01 -8.95 -4.66
N SER A 218 3.06 -9.44 -3.86
CA SER A 218 1.64 -9.34 -4.23
C SER A 218 1.19 -7.87 -4.32
N ALA A 219 1.62 -7.01 -3.39
CA ALA A 219 1.29 -5.58 -3.42
C ALA A 219 1.91 -4.87 -4.63
N LYS A 220 3.11 -5.30 -5.08
CA LYS A 220 3.80 -4.76 -6.28
C LYS A 220 2.93 -4.84 -7.53
N SER A 221 2.11 -5.87 -7.65
CA SER A 221 1.18 -6.08 -8.77
C SER A 221 -0.29 -5.77 -8.42
N ASP A 222 -0.52 -4.92 -7.42
CA ASP A 222 -1.86 -4.58 -6.89
C ASP A 222 -2.72 -5.82 -6.65
N TYR A 223 -2.12 -6.82 -6.00
CA TYR A 223 -2.72 -8.10 -5.66
C TYR A 223 -3.34 -8.82 -6.87
N SER A 224 -2.69 -8.70 -8.02
CA SER A 224 -3.15 -9.23 -9.30
C SER A 224 -2.04 -9.99 -10.02
N CYS A 225 -2.43 -10.85 -10.97
CA CYS A 225 -1.47 -11.55 -11.82
C CYS A 225 -0.74 -10.54 -12.73
N SER A 226 0.59 -10.60 -12.73
CA SER A 226 1.45 -9.67 -13.49
C SER A 226 1.32 -9.85 -15.00
N LEU A 227 0.76 -10.98 -15.48
CA LEU A 227 0.56 -11.25 -16.91
C LEU A 227 -0.85 -10.91 -17.39
N CYS A 228 -1.91 -11.41 -16.74
CA CYS A 228 -3.28 -11.19 -17.19
C CYS A 228 -4.00 -10.03 -16.51
N GLY A 229 -3.38 -9.41 -15.50
CA GLY A 229 -3.96 -8.29 -14.73
C GLY A 229 -5.16 -8.67 -13.85
N GLN A 230 -5.57 -9.94 -13.81
CA GLN A 230 -6.71 -10.37 -13.02
C GLN A 230 -6.35 -10.48 -11.53
N PRO A 231 -7.22 -10.02 -10.61
CA PRO A 231 -6.96 -10.02 -9.18
C PRO A 231 -6.91 -11.44 -8.62
N VAL A 232 -6.20 -11.65 -7.51
CA VAL A 232 -6.12 -12.97 -6.85
C VAL A 232 -7.46 -13.50 -6.36
N GLU A 233 -8.45 -12.63 -6.14
CA GLU A 233 -9.83 -13.03 -5.85
C GLU A 233 -10.52 -13.71 -7.05
N VAL A 234 -9.95 -13.60 -8.26
CA VAL A 234 -10.44 -14.24 -9.50
C VAL A 234 -9.56 -15.41 -9.91
N VAL A 235 -8.24 -15.25 -9.86
CA VAL A 235 -7.29 -16.27 -10.37
C VAL A 235 -6.71 -17.18 -9.30
N GLY A 236 -7.03 -16.95 -8.03
CA GLY A 236 -6.48 -17.69 -6.90
C GLY A 236 -5.02 -17.32 -6.63
N ARG A 237 -4.24 -18.31 -6.16
CA ARG A 237 -2.85 -18.08 -5.72
C ARG A 237 -1.94 -17.66 -6.88
N LEU A 238 -1.06 -16.71 -6.59
CA LEU A 238 0.07 -16.36 -7.46
C LEU A 238 1.27 -17.26 -7.15
N ASN A 239 2.01 -17.59 -8.20
CA ASN A 239 3.33 -18.19 -8.11
C ASN A 239 4.36 -17.11 -8.40
N PHE A 240 5.38 -17.03 -7.56
CA PHE A 240 6.48 -16.10 -7.77
C PHE A 240 7.52 -16.73 -8.69
N VAL A 241 7.88 -15.99 -9.73
CA VAL A 241 8.86 -16.38 -10.76
C VAL A 241 9.83 -15.25 -11.02
N GLN A 242 11.00 -15.59 -11.57
CA GLN A 242 11.98 -14.59 -12.01
C GLN A 242 11.64 -14.12 -13.42
N ARG A 243 11.68 -12.80 -13.65
CA ARG A 243 11.60 -12.20 -14.99
C ARG A 243 12.85 -12.55 -15.82
N ASN A 244 14.02 -12.49 -15.19
CA ASN A 244 15.31 -12.89 -15.73
C ASN A 244 15.88 -14.05 -14.87
N PRO A 245 15.96 -15.29 -15.39
CA PRO A 245 16.47 -16.43 -14.64
C PRO A 245 17.98 -16.39 -14.40
N ASN A 246 18.72 -15.51 -15.10
CA ASN A 246 20.17 -15.33 -14.92
C ASN A 246 20.51 -14.26 -13.88
N ASP A 247 19.52 -13.70 -13.21
CA ASP A 247 19.69 -12.74 -12.12
C ASP A 247 19.26 -13.37 -10.79
N SER A 248 19.55 -12.71 -9.68
CA SER A 248 19.10 -13.09 -8.35
C SER A 248 17.57 -12.94 -8.18
N TRP A 249 17.04 -13.53 -7.12
CA TRP A 249 15.65 -13.29 -6.70
C TRP A 249 15.59 -11.96 -5.96
N HIS A 250 15.41 -10.86 -6.69
CA HIS A 250 15.24 -9.54 -6.10
C HIS A 250 13.90 -8.89 -6.45
N PHE A 251 13.45 -7.92 -5.65
CA PHE A 251 12.11 -7.32 -5.74
C PHE A 251 11.67 -6.95 -7.18
N LEU A 252 12.55 -6.31 -7.95
CA LEU A 252 12.27 -5.88 -9.33
C LEU A 252 12.24 -7.04 -10.34
N ASN A 253 12.94 -8.13 -10.05
CA ASN A 253 13.03 -9.31 -10.90
C ASN A 253 12.06 -10.44 -10.52
N ILE A 254 11.23 -10.26 -9.48
CA ILE A 254 10.22 -11.24 -9.10
C ILE A 254 8.82 -10.74 -9.47
N ASP A 255 8.07 -11.58 -10.18
CA ASP A 255 6.67 -11.32 -10.55
C ASP A 255 5.75 -12.42 -10.02
N GLY A 256 4.53 -12.03 -9.64
CA GLY A 256 3.47 -12.94 -9.24
C GLY A 256 2.58 -13.30 -10.42
N ILE A 257 2.53 -14.59 -10.79
CA ILE A 257 1.80 -15.09 -11.97
C ILE A 257 0.81 -16.17 -11.54
N CYS A 258 -0.42 -16.11 -12.03
CA CYS A 258 -1.43 -17.14 -11.74
C CYS A 258 -1.16 -18.46 -12.47
N ASN A 259 -1.72 -19.55 -11.94
CA ASN A 259 -1.55 -20.89 -12.50
C ASN A 259 -1.93 -20.96 -14.00
N SER A 260 -3.04 -20.34 -14.39
CA SER A 260 -3.50 -20.37 -15.78
C SER A 260 -2.49 -19.74 -16.75
N CYS A 261 -1.82 -18.65 -16.36
CA CYS A 261 -0.82 -18.01 -17.20
C CYS A 261 0.48 -18.81 -17.28
N ILE A 262 0.86 -19.54 -16.22
CA ILE A 262 2.04 -20.41 -16.24
C ILE A 262 1.82 -21.57 -17.21
N SER A 263 0.68 -22.26 -17.10
CA SER A 263 0.37 -23.40 -17.98
C SER A 263 0.28 -23.03 -19.46
N LEU A 264 -0.07 -21.78 -19.79
CA LEU A 264 -0.08 -21.27 -21.18
C LEU A 264 1.31 -20.91 -21.70
N GLY A 265 2.24 -20.51 -20.82
CA GLY A 265 3.62 -20.21 -21.19
C GLY A 265 4.39 -21.48 -21.57
N ASP A 266 4.16 -22.57 -20.84
CA ASP A 266 4.82 -23.86 -21.10
C ASP A 266 4.39 -24.51 -22.43
N GLN A 267 3.20 -24.19 -22.96
CA GLN A 267 2.70 -24.74 -24.22
C GLN A 267 3.22 -24.03 -25.48
N ASN A 268 3.83 -22.85 -25.34
CA ASN A 268 4.34 -22.06 -26.47
C ASN A 268 5.89 -22.06 -26.53
N GLY A 269 6.53 -22.92 -25.74
CA GLY A 269 7.99 -23.01 -25.57
C GLY A 269 8.68 -24.22 -26.21
N ASP A 270 7.97 -25.00 -27.05
CA ASP A 270 8.52 -26.10 -27.85
C ASP A 270 8.72 -25.70 -29.32
#